data_AF-A0A1M4ZMH5-F1
#
_entry.id   AF-A0A1M4ZMH5-F1
#
_cell.length_a   1.000
_cell.length_b   1.000
_cell.length_c   1.000
_cell.angle_alpha   90.00
_cell.angle_beta   90.00
_cell.angle_gamma   90.00
#
_symmetry.space_group_name_H-M   'P 1'
#
loop_
_entity.id
_entity.type
_entity.pdbx_description
1 polymer ?
#
loop_
_entity_poly.entity_id
_entity_poly.type
_entity_poly.pdbx_seq_one_letter_code
_entity_poly.pdbx_strand_id
1 'polypeptide(L)'
;MQRKYEDINVYEAFQKRLDFIFQEFDNIYVSFSCGKDSGLLLHMLMKYKRDNKIPKTIGVFHQDFEAQYKVTTECVENIFEQYINEIEPYWVCLPMAVRTALSNYQIHWYPWNDKQKELWISNLPNKPYLINLDDNPIYTYRYRMLQEDLAKQFGRWYKETHDNKKLFAY
;
A
#
# COMPACT_ATOMS: atom_id res chain seq x y z
N MET A 1 -16.05 -28.53 9.48
CA MET A 1 -16.74 -27.22 9.57
C MET A 1 -17.90 -27.23 8.59
N GLN A 2 -19.15 -27.09 9.05
CA GLN A 2 -20.34 -27.10 8.18
C GLN A 2 -20.48 -25.72 7.51
N ARG A 3 -20.76 -25.66 6.20
CA ARG A 3 -21.00 -24.39 5.50
C ARG A 3 -22.31 -23.78 6.02
N LYS A 4 -22.24 -22.53 6.47
CA LYS A 4 -23.41 -21.70 6.78
C LYS A 4 -23.62 -20.73 5.63
N TYR A 5 -24.83 -20.70 5.08
CA TYR A 5 -25.22 -19.76 4.03
C TYR A 5 -25.97 -18.58 4.68
N GLU A 6 -25.75 -17.39 4.16
CA GLU A 6 -26.46 -16.17 4.56
C GLU A 6 -27.33 -15.68 3.40
N ASP A 7 -28.48 -15.09 3.72
CA ASP A 7 -29.37 -14.43 2.74
C ASP A 7 -28.89 -13.00 2.43
N ILE A 8 -27.60 -12.85 2.10
CA ILE A 8 -27.03 -11.59 1.62
C ILE A 8 -26.10 -11.85 0.44
N ASN A 9 -26.03 -10.88 -0.48
CA ASN A 9 -25.09 -10.93 -1.60
C ASN A 9 -23.67 -10.51 -1.18
N VAL A 10 -22.69 -10.71 -2.07
CA VAL A 10 -21.28 -10.41 -1.79
C VAL A 10 -21.05 -8.93 -1.46
N TYR A 11 -21.79 -8.03 -2.11
CA TYR A 11 -21.69 -6.60 -1.88
C TYR A 11 -22.21 -6.22 -0.48
N GLU A 12 -23.37 -6.71 -0.09
CA GLU A 12 -23.95 -6.52 1.24
C GLU A 12 -23.03 -7.07 2.35
N ALA A 13 -22.49 -8.27 2.14
CA ALA A 13 -21.52 -8.86 3.06
C ALA A 13 -20.26 -7.99 3.18
N PHE A 14 -19.81 -7.40 2.07
CA PHE A 14 -18.67 -6.48 2.06
C PHE A 14 -18.99 -5.17 2.80
N GLN A 15 -20.17 -4.57 2.60
CA GLN A 15 -20.59 -3.38 3.34
C GLN A 15 -20.62 -3.65 4.86
N LYS A 16 -21.14 -4.80 5.31
CA LYS A 16 -21.12 -5.20 6.73
C LYS A 16 -19.70 -5.34 7.29
N ARG A 17 -18.75 -5.86 6.50
CA ARG A 17 -17.34 -5.94 6.92
C ARG A 17 -16.72 -4.56 7.03
N LEU A 18 -17.00 -3.65 6.10
CA LEU A 18 -16.53 -2.27 6.20
C LEU A 18 -17.12 -1.57 7.42
N ASP A 19 -18.41 -1.75 7.70
CA ASP A 19 -19.05 -1.21 8.91
C ASP A 19 -18.29 -1.60 10.17
N PHE A 20 -18.05 -2.90 10.34
CA PHE A 20 -17.25 -3.43 11.44
C PHE A 20 -15.83 -2.83 11.48
N ILE A 21 -15.14 -2.78 10.33
CA ILE A 21 -13.78 -2.23 10.27
C ILE A 21 -13.75 -0.76 10.71
N PHE A 22 -14.68 0.06 10.22
CA PHE A 22 -14.74 1.48 10.57
C PHE A 22 -15.12 1.73 12.04
N GLN A 23 -15.89 0.83 12.65
CA GLN A 23 -16.27 0.87 14.06
C GLN A 23 -15.13 0.41 15.00
N GLU A 24 -14.42 -0.66 14.64
CA GLU A 24 -13.45 -1.31 15.53
C GLU A 24 -12.04 -0.73 15.48
N PHE A 25 -11.64 -0.17 14.33
CA PHE A 25 -10.27 0.27 14.09
C PHE A 25 -10.19 1.79 13.99
N ASP A 26 -9.21 2.35 14.68
CA ASP A 26 -8.95 3.78 14.69
C ASP A 26 -8.28 4.22 13.39
N ASN A 27 -7.29 3.45 12.95
CA ASN A 27 -6.49 3.69 11.75
C ASN A 27 -6.76 2.58 10.74
N ILE A 28 -6.83 2.94 9.46
CA ILE A 28 -7.05 2.01 8.34
C ILE A 28 -6.09 2.40 7.23
N TYR A 29 -5.33 1.44 6.70
CA TYR A 29 -4.64 1.62 5.43
C TYR A 29 -4.88 0.47 4.46
N VAL A 30 -4.74 0.77 3.17
CA VAL A 30 -4.85 -0.18 2.06
C VAL A 30 -3.52 -0.26 1.32
N SER A 31 -2.97 -1.46 1.21
CA SER A 31 -1.87 -1.81 0.31
C SER A 31 -2.40 -1.82 -1.13
N PHE A 32 -1.88 -0.92 -1.94
CA PHE A 32 -2.43 -0.61 -3.25
C PHE A 32 -1.40 -0.89 -4.35
N SER A 33 -1.75 -1.76 -5.29
CA SER A 33 -0.88 -2.14 -6.42
C SER A 33 -1.40 -1.67 -7.79
N CYS A 34 -2.51 -0.92 -7.82
CA CYS A 34 -3.33 -0.75 -9.02
C CYS A 34 -3.77 -2.10 -9.67
N GLY A 35 -3.68 -3.22 -8.94
CA GLY A 35 -4.31 -4.47 -9.38
C GLY A 35 -5.83 -4.35 -9.36
N LYS A 36 -6.51 -5.24 -10.10
CA LYS A 36 -7.98 -5.34 -10.12
C LYS A 36 -8.58 -5.35 -8.71
N ASP A 37 -8.03 -6.19 -7.83
CA ASP A 37 -8.59 -6.42 -6.49
C ASP A 37 -8.33 -5.23 -5.54
N SER A 38 -7.10 -4.71 -5.49
CA SER A 38 -6.79 -3.52 -4.67
C SER A 38 -7.47 -2.26 -5.20
N GLY A 39 -7.61 -2.14 -6.52
CA GLY A 39 -8.35 -1.10 -7.23
C GLY A 39 -9.81 -1.06 -6.80
N LEU A 40 -10.51 -2.19 -6.97
CA LEU A 40 -11.91 -2.31 -6.58
C LEU A 40 -12.08 -2.07 -5.08
N LEU A 41 -11.24 -2.67 -4.23
CA LEU A 41 -11.32 -2.49 -2.78
C LEU A 41 -11.24 -1.02 -2.38
N LEU A 42 -10.22 -0.29 -2.87
CA LEU A 42 -10.04 1.10 -2.51
C LEU A 42 -11.24 1.95 -2.95
N HIS A 43 -11.71 1.77 -4.19
CA HIS A 43 -12.91 2.49 -4.67
C HIS A 43 -14.15 2.18 -3.83
N MET A 44 -14.38 0.92 -3.47
CA MET A 44 -15.53 0.52 -2.65
C MET A 44 -15.42 1.04 -1.21
N LEU A 45 -14.22 1.05 -0.64
CA LEU A 45 -13.96 1.61 0.69
C LEU A 45 -14.18 3.12 0.70
N MET A 46 -13.66 3.84 -0.29
CA MET A 46 -13.87 5.28 -0.42
C MET A 46 -15.35 5.62 -0.66
N LYS A 47 -16.06 4.81 -1.46
CA LYS A 47 -17.51 4.95 -1.65
C LYS A 47 -18.26 4.74 -0.34
N TYR A 48 -17.97 3.67 0.40
CA TYR A 48 -18.60 3.41 1.70
C TYR A 48 -18.38 4.55 2.70
N LYS A 49 -17.13 5.02 2.81
CA LYS A 49 -16.75 6.16 3.66
C LYS A 49 -17.59 7.40 3.33
N ARG A 50 -17.70 7.75 2.05
CA ARG A 50 -18.46 8.93 1.59
C ARG A 50 -19.96 8.77 1.82
N ASP A 51 -20.54 7.63 1.44
CA ASP A 51 -21.97 7.35 1.59
C ASP A 51 -22.41 7.41 3.06
N ASN A 52 -21.54 6.97 3.98
CA ASN A 52 -21.78 6.99 5.43
C ASN A 52 -21.21 8.23 6.15
N LYS A 53 -20.69 9.22 5.40
CA LYS A 53 -20.13 10.47 5.94
C LYS A 53 -19.04 10.26 7.01
N ILE A 54 -18.22 9.23 6.83
CA ILE A 54 -17.14 8.91 7.75
C ILE A 54 -15.96 9.86 7.47
N PRO A 55 -15.50 10.66 8.45
CA PRO A 55 -14.46 11.66 8.24
C PRO A 55 -13.03 11.09 8.30
N LYS A 56 -12.86 9.79 8.62
CA LYS A 56 -11.55 9.17 8.79
C LYS A 56 -10.71 9.21 7.50
N THR A 57 -9.48 9.70 7.60
CA THR A 57 -8.47 9.60 6.54
C THR A 57 -8.01 8.15 6.38
N ILE A 58 -7.77 7.72 5.15
CA ILE A 58 -7.33 6.35 4.84
C ILE A 58 -5.89 6.36 4.37
N GLY A 59 -5.00 5.59 5.01
CA GLY A 59 -3.66 5.39 4.49
C GLY A 59 -3.69 4.59 3.17
N VAL A 60 -2.88 4.97 2.19
CA VAL A 60 -2.75 4.19 0.95
C VAL A 60 -1.28 3.94 0.67
N PHE A 61 -0.88 2.68 0.79
CA PHE A 61 0.51 2.25 0.69
C PHE A 61 0.77 1.58 -0.67
N HIS A 62 1.59 2.22 -1.50
CA HIS A 62 2.10 1.62 -2.74
C HIS A 62 3.57 1.25 -2.58
N GLN A 63 3.87 -0.04 -2.67
CA GLN A 63 5.23 -0.55 -2.71
C GLN A 63 5.70 -0.61 -4.17
N ASP A 64 6.60 0.28 -4.55
CA ASP A 64 7.02 0.46 -5.94
C ASP A 64 8.21 -0.45 -6.26
N PHE A 65 8.08 -1.22 -7.34
CA PHE A 65 9.09 -2.18 -7.77
C PHE A 65 10.06 -1.63 -8.82
N GLU A 66 10.05 -0.34 -9.14
CA GLU A 66 10.91 0.34 -10.14
C GLU A 66 10.65 -0.09 -11.59
N ALA A 67 10.72 -1.40 -11.86
CA ALA A 67 10.49 -2.02 -13.15
C ALA A 67 9.04 -2.50 -13.35
N GLN A 68 8.07 -1.63 -13.10
CA GLN A 68 6.65 -1.89 -13.37
C GLN A 68 6.18 -1.26 -14.68
N TYR A 69 5.05 -1.73 -15.21
CA TYR A 69 4.48 -1.14 -16.43
C TYR A 69 4.14 0.33 -16.21
N LYS A 70 4.47 1.17 -17.20
CA LYS A 70 4.16 2.62 -17.16
C LYS A 70 2.69 2.89 -16.81
N VAL A 71 1.76 2.11 -17.38
CA VAL A 71 0.32 2.27 -17.13
C VAL A 71 -0.08 1.94 -15.68
N THR A 72 0.68 1.06 -14.99
CA THR A 72 0.49 0.79 -13.56
C THR A 72 0.91 2.00 -12.74
N THR A 73 2.08 2.57 -13.04
CA THR A 73 2.57 3.81 -12.42
C THR A 73 1.59 4.97 -12.62
N GLU A 74 1.12 5.20 -13.85
CA GLU A 74 0.14 6.25 -14.16
C GLU A 74 -1.17 6.04 -13.41
N CYS A 75 -1.62 4.78 -13.25
CA CYS A 75 -2.80 4.46 -12.48
C CYS A 75 -2.64 4.74 -10.98
N VAL A 76 -1.50 4.36 -10.38
CA VAL A 76 -1.21 4.65 -8.97
C VAL A 76 -1.25 6.15 -8.73
N GLU A 77 -0.56 6.92 -9.58
CA GLU A 77 -0.57 8.37 -9.52
C GLU A 77 -2.00 8.92 -9.63
N ASN A 78 -2.75 8.52 -10.66
CA ASN A 78 -4.12 8.98 -10.86
C ASN A 78 -5.03 8.69 -9.66
N ILE A 79 -4.91 7.53 -9.03
CA ILE A 79 -5.72 7.15 -7.87
C ILE A 79 -5.30 7.94 -6.63
N PHE A 80 -4.00 8.16 -6.43
CA PHE A 80 -3.50 8.98 -5.33
C PHE A 80 -4.01 10.42 -5.46
N GLU A 81 -3.88 11.01 -6.64
CA GLU A 81 -4.36 12.37 -6.92
C GLU A 81 -5.89 12.48 -6.82
N GLN A 82 -6.63 11.48 -7.32
CA GLN A 82 -8.10 11.44 -7.25
C GLN A 82 -8.61 11.52 -5.80
N TYR A 83 -7.90 10.90 -4.87
CA TYR A 83 -8.32 10.80 -3.47
C TYR A 83 -7.50 11.65 -2.50
N ILE A 84 -6.59 12.50 -2.99
CA ILE A 84 -5.56 13.17 -2.19
C ILE A 84 -6.08 13.93 -0.96
N ASN A 85 -7.31 14.43 -1.01
CA ASN A 85 -7.95 15.16 0.10
C ASN A 85 -8.60 14.25 1.16
N GLU A 86 -8.63 12.95 0.94
CA GLU A 86 -9.28 11.95 1.81
C GLU A 86 -8.36 10.78 2.18
N ILE A 87 -7.17 10.71 1.58
CA ILE A 87 -6.18 9.67 1.84
C ILE A 87 -4.88 10.28 2.36
N GLU A 88 -4.10 9.45 3.01
CA GLU A 88 -2.70 9.68 3.29
C GLU A 88 -1.87 8.75 2.38
N PRO A 89 -1.36 9.25 1.25
CA PRO A 89 -0.63 8.43 0.30
C PRO A 89 0.80 8.16 0.77
N TYR A 90 1.30 6.96 0.46
CA TYR A 90 2.68 6.55 0.67
C TYR A 90 3.19 5.83 -0.56
N TRP A 91 4.00 6.51 -1.36
CA TRP A 91 4.64 5.91 -2.53
C TRP A 91 6.06 5.51 -2.15
N VAL A 92 6.26 4.22 -1.87
CA VAL A 92 7.50 3.71 -1.27
C VAL A 92 8.45 3.16 -2.34
N CYS A 93 9.50 3.92 -2.62
CA CYS A 93 10.59 3.62 -3.54
C CYS A 93 11.88 3.34 -2.75
N LEU A 94 11.91 2.23 -2.00
CA LEU A 94 13.05 1.83 -1.16
C LEU A 94 13.69 0.52 -1.67
N PRO A 95 15.02 0.37 -1.55
CA PRO A 95 15.68 -0.89 -1.82
C PRO A 95 15.15 -2.03 -0.95
N MET A 96 14.68 -3.08 -1.60
CA MET A 96 14.15 -4.28 -0.95
C MET A 96 14.64 -5.52 -1.69
N ALA A 97 14.88 -6.61 -0.97
CA ALA A 97 15.26 -7.88 -1.57
C ALA A 97 14.02 -8.54 -2.18
N VAL A 98 13.92 -8.53 -3.51
CA VAL A 98 12.88 -9.22 -4.28
C VAL A 98 13.48 -10.49 -4.85
N ARG A 99 12.87 -11.65 -4.60
CA ARG A 99 13.37 -12.91 -5.16
C ARG A 99 13.32 -12.86 -6.69
N THR A 100 14.37 -13.35 -7.33
CA THR A 100 14.45 -13.45 -8.79
C THR A 100 14.99 -14.81 -9.22
N ALA A 101 14.48 -15.30 -10.35
CA ALA A 101 14.93 -16.53 -10.99
C ALA A 101 15.88 -16.26 -12.18
N LEU A 102 16.26 -14.99 -12.40
CA LEU A 102 17.04 -14.57 -13.57
C LEU A 102 18.54 -14.92 -13.47
N SER A 103 19.02 -15.38 -12.31
CA SER A 103 20.40 -15.77 -12.09
C SER A 103 20.51 -16.89 -11.07
N ASN A 104 21.40 -17.85 -11.33
CA ASN A 104 21.77 -18.89 -10.37
C ASN A 104 22.73 -18.37 -9.27
N TYR A 105 23.30 -17.18 -9.44
CA TYR A 105 24.24 -16.56 -8.48
C TYR A 105 23.60 -15.42 -7.68
N GLN A 106 22.66 -14.71 -8.29
CA GLN A 106 21.92 -13.61 -7.67
C GLN A 106 20.46 -14.02 -7.51
N ILE A 107 20.13 -14.46 -6.30
CA ILE A 107 18.76 -14.89 -5.95
C ILE A 107 17.83 -13.73 -5.60
N HIS A 108 18.36 -12.51 -5.46
CA HIS A 108 17.59 -11.30 -5.22
C HIS A 108 17.93 -10.21 -6.23
N TRP A 109 16.90 -9.51 -6.67
CA TRP A 109 16.96 -8.20 -7.30
C TRP A 109 16.53 -7.14 -6.29
N TYR A 110 17.10 -5.94 -6.41
CA TYR A 110 16.87 -4.83 -5.50
C TYR A 110 16.35 -3.64 -6.28
N PRO A 111 15.03 -3.44 -6.42
CA PRO A 111 14.48 -2.22 -7.01
C PRO A 111 14.97 -0.99 -6.25
N TRP A 112 15.09 0.15 -6.93
CA TRP A 112 15.58 1.40 -6.34
C TRP A 112 16.93 1.30 -5.63
N ASN A 113 17.80 0.36 -6.03
CA ASN A 113 19.14 0.21 -5.46
C ASN A 113 20.01 1.44 -5.77
N ASP A 114 20.37 2.20 -4.75
CA ASP A 114 21.19 3.42 -4.84
C ASP A 114 22.62 3.17 -5.32
N LYS A 115 23.11 1.94 -5.23
CA LYS A 115 24.44 1.55 -5.72
C LYS A 115 24.47 1.21 -7.22
N GLN A 116 23.30 1.17 -7.87
CA GLN A 116 23.14 0.79 -9.27
C GLN A 116 22.12 1.71 -9.98
N LYS A 117 22.19 3.02 -9.73
CA LYS A 117 21.26 4.01 -10.29
C LYS A 117 21.27 4.04 -11.82
N GLU A 118 22.41 3.72 -12.42
CA GLU A 118 22.60 3.60 -13.87
C GLU A 118 21.77 2.48 -14.51
N LEU A 119 21.29 1.52 -13.71
CA LEU A 119 20.44 0.42 -14.16
C LEU A 119 18.94 0.71 -14.00
N TRP A 120 18.58 1.82 -13.37
CA TRP A 120 17.17 2.18 -13.19
C TRP A 120 16.55 2.49 -14.55
N ILE A 121 15.37 1.92 -14.80
CA ILE A 121 14.59 2.12 -16.02
C ILE A 121 13.52 3.20 -15.85
N SER A 122 13.30 3.68 -14.62
CA SER A 122 12.39 4.77 -14.28
C SER A 122 13.04 5.80 -13.34
N ASN A 123 12.60 7.05 -13.44
CA ASN A 123 12.94 8.07 -12.44
C ASN A 123 12.05 7.93 -11.21
N LEU A 124 12.55 8.37 -10.05
CA LEU A 124 11.72 8.51 -8.86
C LEU A 124 10.54 9.48 -9.13
N PRO A 125 9.31 9.15 -8.70
CA PRO A 125 8.16 10.05 -8.82
C PRO A 125 8.41 11.39 -8.14
N ASN A 126 8.13 12.51 -8.81
CA ASN A 126 8.25 13.83 -8.19
C ASN A 126 6.95 14.21 -7.46
N LYS A 127 6.75 13.66 -6.25
CA LYS A 127 5.53 13.85 -5.44
C LYS A 127 5.87 14.08 -3.97
N PRO A 128 5.05 14.88 -3.24
CA PRO A 128 5.31 15.19 -1.82
C PRO A 128 5.16 13.98 -0.89
N TYR A 129 4.53 12.90 -1.36
CA TYR A 129 4.28 11.67 -0.63
C TYR A 129 5.21 10.52 -1.06
N LEU A 130 6.28 10.85 -1.79
CA LEU A 130 7.35 9.90 -2.12
C LEU A 130 8.14 9.56 -0.85
N ILE A 131 8.40 8.28 -0.63
CA ILE A 131 9.36 7.78 0.35
C ILE A 131 10.50 7.13 -0.42
N ASN A 132 11.72 7.64 -0.24
CA ASN A 132 12.95 7.09 -0.84
C ASN A 132 14.07 7.07 0.22
N LEU A 133 15.30 6.67 -0.13
CA LEU A 133 16.40 6.62 0.84
C LEU A 133 16.83 7.99 1.39
N ASP A 134 16.72 9.04 0.59
CA ASP A 134 17.14 10.39 0.96
C ASP A 134 16.12 11.06 1.90
N ASP A 135 14.85 10.66 1.78
CA ASP A 135 13.73 11.10 2.62
C ASP A 135 12.86 9.89 3.03
N ASN A 136 13.31 9.19 4.08
CA ASN A 136 12.64 8.00 4.60
C ASN A 136 12.15 8.21 6.04
N PRO A 137 10.84 8.40 6.27
CA PRO A 137 10.31 8.50 7.63
C PRO A 137 10.17 7.13 8.32
N ILE A 138 10.25 6.01 7.58
CA ILE A 138 10.03 4.66 8.08
C ILE A 138 11.26 4.19 8.87
N TYR A 139 11.41 4.61 10.12
CA TYR A 139 12.56 4.26 10.96
C TYR A 139 12.67 2.76 11.31
N THR A 140 11.61 1.99 11.05
CA THR A 140 11.61 0.52 11.18
C THR A 140 12.22 -0.16 9.95
N TYR A 141 12.49 0.58 8.87
CA TYR A 141 13.12 0.07 7.65
C TYR A 141 14.55 -0.37 7.90
N ARG A 142 14.95 -1.51 7.32
CA ARG A 142 16.33 -1.95 7.23
C ARG A 142 16.74 -2.05 5.76
N TYR A 143 17.90 -1.50 5.45
CA TYR A 143 18.42 -1.45 4.08
C TYR A 143 18.39 -2.81 3.40
N ARG A 144 17.70 -2.90 2.25
CA ARG A 144 17.58 -4.13 1.45
C ARG A 144 16.98 -5.33 2.20
N MET A 145 16.11 -5.10 3.18
CA MET A 145 15.33 -6.19 3.78
C MET A 145 14.39 -6.84 2.75
N LEU A 146 13.89 -8.03 3.08
CA LEU A 146 12.93 -8.74 2.22
C LEU A 146 11.72 -7.85 1.89
N GLN A 147 11.20 -7.98 0.68
CA GLN A 147 10.04 -7.23 0.21
C GLN A 147 8.83 -7.39 1.17
N GLU A 148 8.60 -8.59 1.69
CA GLU A 148 7.52 -8.86 2.64
C GLU A 148 7.80 -8.24 4.02
N ASP A 149 9.07 -8.13 4.41
CA ASP A 149 9.45 -7.46 5.65
C ASP A 149 9.28 -5.95 5.54
N LEU A 150 9.54 -5.35 4.38
CA LEU A 150 9.23 -3.93 4.14
C LEU A 150 7.75 -3.64 4.37
N ALA A 151 6.84 -4.44 3.80
CA ALA A 151 5.40 -4.26 4.01
C ALA A 151 5.01 -4.39 5.50
N LYS A 152 5.58 -5.35 6.24
CA LYS A 152 5.35 -5.52 7.69
C LYS A 152 5.90 -4.33 8.49
N GLN A 153 7.11 -3.89 8.17
CA GLN A 153 7.77 -2.79 8.88
C GLN A 153 7.06 -1.45 8.61
N PHE A 154 6.52 -1.25 7.40
CA PHE A 154 5.60 -0.16 7.10
C PHE A 154 4.38 -0.20 8.02
N GLY A 155 3.69 -1.34 8.13
CA GLY A 155 2.51 -1.46 9.00
C GLY A 155 2.82 -1.20 10.47
N ARG A 156 4.00 -1.64 10.95
CA ARG A 156 4.47 -1.34 12.31
C ARG A 156 4.73 0.16 12.49
N TRP A 157 5.47 0.76 11.57
CA TRP A 157 5.77 2.19 11.59
C TRP A 157 4.50 3.03 11.54
N TYR A 158 3.58 2.71 10.63
CA TYR A 158 2.29 3.37 10.48
C TYR A 158 1.50 3.33 11.79
N LYS A 159 1.45 2.17 12.46
CA LYS A 159 0.83 2.08 13.79
C LYS A 159 1.51 2.99 14.82
N GLU A 160 2.83 2.97 14.88
CA GLU A 160 3.60 3.73 15.88
C GLU A 160 3.49 5.25 15.66
N THR A 161 3.43 5.72 14.40
CA THR A 161 3.24 7.14 14.06
C THR A 161 1.79 7.61 14.17
N HIS A 162 0.83 6.68 14.24
CA HIS A 162 -0.60 6.96 14.42
C HIS A 162 -1.10 6.58 15.81
N ASP A 163 -0.44 7.12 16.84
CA ASP A 163 -0.79 7.00 18.26
C ASP A 163 -0.82 5.57 18.84
N ASN A 164 -0.23 4.58 18.16
CA ASN A 164 -0.29 3.17 18.55
C ASN A 164 -1.71 2.59 18.69
N LYS A 165 -2.70 3.24 18.08
CA LYS A 165 -4.12 2.85 18.12
C LYS A 165 -4.39 1.56 17.31
N LYS A 166 -5.62 1.05 17.39
CA LYS A 166 -5.99 -0.17 16.65
C LYS A 166 -5.91 0.09 15.16
N LEU A 167 -5.14 -0.73 14.46
CA LEU A 167 -4.87 -0.62 13.03
C LEU A 167 -5.47 -1.79 12.27
N PHE A 168 -6.26 -1.48 11.24
CA PHE A 168 -6.60 -2.43 10.18
C PHE A 168 -5.72 -2.17 8.97
N ALA A 169 -4.99 -3.19 8.54
CA ALA A 169 -4.15 -3.17 7.35
C ALA A 169 -4.68 -4.20 6.36
N TYR A 170 -4.93 -3.77 5.13
CA TYR A 170 -5.24 -4.66 4.00
C TYR A 170 -4.08 -4.68 3.01
#